data_AF-A0AAN9IKH3-F1
#
_entry.id   AF-A0AAN9IKH3-F1
#
_cell.length_a   1.000
_cell.length_b   1.000
_cell.length_c   1.000
_cell.angle_alpha   90.00
_cell.angle_beta   90.00
_cell.angle_gamma   90.00
#
_symmetry.space_group_name_H-M   'P 1'
#
loop_
_entity.id
_entity.type
_entity.pdbx_description
1 polymer ?
#
loop_
_entity_poly.entity_id
_entity_poly.type
_entity_poly.pdbx_seq_one_letter_code
_entity_poly.pdbx_strand_id
1 'polypeptide(L)'
;MNRCGFERKGDIWVEDILNLGVSPLKLIEIVKERFISLGGVIFEDCSVSSIDVYDNVAVLKLSGDKILSSRLIIDAMGNFSPVVKQIRCGRKPDGVCLVVGTCARGFKNNSTSDVIYSSSSVKKVGNSKAQYFWEAFPAGSGPLDRTTYMFTYVEPQPESPKLEELLEEYWDLMPEYQGVSLDNLEILRVIYGIFPTYRDSPLPAAFGRVLQFGDASGIQSPVSFGGFGSLTRHLGRLSAGIHEAINGDYLDSYNLSLLNPYMPNLSASWLFQRAMSAKQQSNVPADFINELLYANFNCMQRLGDPVLRPFLQDVVQFGPLSKTLGLVMLTKPQILPSIFKQVGVPVLLDWSRHFLMLGYYTFLSTFADPVVRPFLNKLPSKTSFQWKRYLEAWKYGAGLDYKL
;
A
#
# COMPACT_ATOMS: atom_id res chain seq x y z
N MET A 1 -1.26 -4.46 -22.68
CA MET A 1 -0.08 -3.66 -22.29
C MET A 1 -0.53 -2.58 -21.32
N ASN A 2 0.33 -2.23 -20.37
CA ASN A 2 0.05 -1.20 -19.37
C ASN A 2 1.09 -0.09 -19.46
N ARG A 3 0.65 1.16 -19.28
CA ARG A 3 1.46 2.36 -19.46
C ARG A 3 1.85 2.97 -18.11
N CYS A 4 3.10 3.40 -18.03
CA CYS A 4 3.61 4.35 -17.07
C CYS A 4 4.01 5.61 -17.84
N GLY A 5 3.25 6.70 -17.73
CA GLY A 5 3.45 7.89 -18.57
C GLY A 5 3.56 9.18 -17.77
N PHE A 6 4.35 10.13 -18.29
CA PHE A 6 4.58 11.42 -17.64
C PHE A 6 4.48 12.53 -18.69
N GLU A 7 3.61 13.50 -18.45
CA GLU A 7 3.28 14.58 -19.40
C GLU A 7 4.55 15.17 -20.03
N ARG A 8 4.59 15.19 -21.37
CA ARG A 8 5.69 15.76 -22.18
C ARG A 8 7.08 15.14 -21.97
N LYS A 9 7.21 14.03 -21.25
CA LYS A 9 8.49 13.31 -21.07
C LYS A 9 8.55 11.97 -21.82
N GLY A 10 7.41 11.28 -21.91
CA GLY A 10 7.28 10.02 -22.66
C GLY A 10 6.59 8.92 -21.87
N ASP A 11 6.33 7.81 -22.56
CA ASP A 11 5.61 6.64 -22.04
C ASP A 11 6.51 5.41 -21.97
N ILE A 12 6.35 4.64 -20.91
CA ILE A 12 6.98 3.34 -20.70
C ILE A 12 5.89 2.28 -20.68
N TRP A 13 6.02 1.29 -21.56
CA TRP A 13 5.05 0.21 -21.70
C TRP A 13 5.59 -1.06 -21.07
N VAL A 14 4.73 -1.71 -20.29
CA VAL A 14 5.00 -2.97 -19.62
C VAL A 14 3.91 -3.99 -19.91
N GLU A 15 4.26 -5.26 -19.82
CA GLU A 15 3.36 -6.38 -20.03
C GLU A 15 3.23 -7.19 -18.75
N ASP A 16 2.05 -7.77 -18.54
CA ASP A 16 1.75 -8.70 -17.44
C ASP A 16 1.99 -8.16 -16.02
N ILE A 17 1.73 -6.87 -15.81
CA ILE A 17 1.78 -6.23 -14.48
C ILE A 17 0.44 -5.56 -14.20
N LEU A 18 -0.26 -5.96 -13.13
CA LEU A 18 -1.62 -5.48 -12.83
C LEU A 18 -2.59 -5.69 -14.01
N ASN A 19 -2.42 -6.79 -14.74
CA ASN A 19 -3.18 -7.16 -15.93
C ASN A 19 -4.44 -8.00 -15.63
N LEU A 20 -4.71 -8.32 -14.35
CA LEU A 20 -5.86 -9.10 -13.92
C LEU A 20 -6.78 -8.24 -13.05
N GLY A 21 -7.98 -7.95 -13.56
CA GLY A 21 -9.06 -7.34 -12.78
C GLY A 21 -9.84 -8.39 -12.00
N VAL A 22 -10.16 -8.10 -10.75
CA VAL A 22 -11.03 -8.94 -9.91
C VAL A 22 -12.32 -8.19 -9.64
N SER A 23 -13.47 -8.88 -9.74
CA SER A 23 -14.75 -8.33 -9.29
C SER A 23 -14.84 -8.44 -7.77
N PRO A 24 -14.83 -7.32 -7.01
CA PRO A 24 -14.84 -7.39 -5.54
C PRO A 24 -16.11 -8.07 -5.00
N LEU A 25 -17.27 -7.81 -5.60
CA LEU A 25 -18.54 -8.43 -5.22
C LEU A 25 -18.47 -9.95 -5.34
N LYS A 26 -18.01 -10.48 -6.48
CA LYS A 26 -17.88 -11.93 -6.69
C LYS A 26 -16.84 -12.54 -5.76
N LEU A 27 -15.70 -11.88 -5.57
CA LEU A 27 -14.65 -12.38 -4.68
C LEU A 27 -15.16 -12.48 -3.23
N ILE A 28 -15.81 -11.43 -2.74
CA ILE A 28 -16.36 -11.40 -1.38
C ILE A 28 -17.41 -12.50 -1.22
N GLU A 29 -18.31 -12.68 -2.19
CA GLU A 29 -19.33 -13.73 -2.12
C GLU A 29 -18.71 -15.13 -2.11
N ILE A 30 -17.76 -15.42 -2.99
CA ILE A 30 -17.04 -16.70 -3.01
C ILE A 30 -16.33 -16.98 -1.68
N VAL A 31 -15.68 -15.96 -1.11
CA VAL A 31 -14.99 -16.09 0.19
C VAL A 31 -16.00 -16.27 1.32
N LYS A 32 -17.15 -15.58 1.29
CA LYS A 32 -18.26 -15.71 2.24
C LYS A 32 -18.83 -17.13 2.22
N GLU A 33 -19.21 -17.65 1.05
CA GLU A 33 -19.73 -19.01 0.89
C GLU A 33 -18.72 -20.06 1.38
N ARG A 34 -17.44 -19.88 1.04
CA ARG A 34 -16.37 -20.75 1.53
C ARG A 34 -16.21 -20.69 3.05
N PHE A 35 -16.28 -19.51 3.65
CA PHE A 35 -16.17 -19.35 5.11
C PHE A 35 -17.33 -20.06 5.82
N ILE A 36 -18.56 -19.91 5.32
CA ILE A 36 -19.75 -20.56 5.89
C ILE A 36 -19.69 -22.08 5.72
N SER A 37 -19.28 -22.59 4.56
CA SER A 37 -19.18 -24.05 4.33
C SER A 37 -18.13 -24.73 5.22
N LEU A 38 -17.16 -23.96 5.74
CA LEU A 38 -16.19 -24.41 6.73
C LEU A 38 -16.67 -24.23 8.19
N GLY A 39 -17.95 -23.89 8.40
CA GLY A 39 -18.56 -23.69 9.71
C GLY A 39 -18.41 -22.28 10.29
N GLY A 40 -17.94 -21.33 9.48
CA GLY A 40 -17.87 -19.92 9.86
C GLY A 40 -19.26 -19.31 10.05
N VAL A 41 -19.38 -18.42 11.02
CA VAL A 41 -20.63 -17.70 11.31
C VAL A 41 -20.43 -16.22 11.03
N ILE A 42 -21.37 -15.61 10.29
CA ILE A 42 -21.35 -14.19 9.95
C ILE A 42 -22.50 -13.50 10.68
N PHE A 43 -22.19 -12.36 11.30
CA PHE A 43 -23.16 -11.45 11.86
C PHE A 43 -23.16 -10.17 11.02
N GLU A 44 -24.18 -10.00 10.19
CA GLU A 44 -24.40 -8.77 9.43
C GLU A 44 -25.11 -7.73 10.31
N ASP A 45 -24.99 -6.44 9.93
CA ASP A 45 -25.55 -5.30 10.67
C ASP A 45 -25.16 -5.24 12.16
N CYS A 46 -23.99 -5.80 12.49
CA CYS A 46 -23.44 -5.84 13.84
C CYS A 46 -22.18 -4.99 13.92
N SER A 47 -22.22 -3.91 14.71
CA SER A 47 -21.04 -3.10 15.02
C SER A 47 -20.42 -3.51 16.35
N VAL A 48 -19.09 -3.35 16.48
CA VAL A 48 -18.36 -3.60 17.74
C VAL A 48 -18.35 -2.31 18.55
N SER A 49 -18.87 -2.35 19.78
CA SER A 49 -18.87 -1.19 20.69
C SER A 49 -17.63 -1.15 21.58
N SER A 50 -17.21 -2.29 22.10
CA SER A 50 -16.00 -2.40 22.94
C SER A 50 -15.36 -3.78 22.87
N ILE A 51 -14.08 -3.82 23.20
CA ILE A 51 -13.29 -5.04 23.35
C ILE A 51 -12.62 -4.99 24.72
N ASP A 52 -12.99 -5.91 25.60
CA ASP A 52 -12.36 -6.07 26.91
C ASP A 52 -11.36 -7.24 26.83
N VAL A 53 -10.08 -6.95 27.09
CA VAL A 53 -8.99 -7.94 26.99
C VAL A 53 -8.57 -8.41 28.37
N TYR A 54 -8.55 -9.73 28.57
CA TYR A 54 -8.07 -10.41 29.77
C TYR A 54 -6.95 -11.39 29.40
N ASP A 55 -6.28 -11.95 30.42
CA ASP A 55 -5.14 -12.86 30.23
C ASP A 55 -5.48 -14.08 29.38
N ASN A 56 -6.69 -14.65 29.53
CA ASN A 56 -7.12 -15.88 28.87
C ASN A 56 -8.22 -15.70 27.80
N VAL A 57 -8.82 -14.51 27.69
CA VAL A 57 -9.98 -14.26 26.82
C VAL A 57 -10.04 -12.81 26.37
N ALA A 58 -10.58 -12.57 25.17
CA ALA A 58 -11.04 -11.26 24.74
C ALA A 58 -12.56 -11.29 24.57
N VAL A 59 -13.25 -10.27 25.08
CA VAL A 59 -14.71 -10.18 25.07
C VAL A 59 -15.12 -9.00 24.19
N LEU A 60 -15.90 -9.30 23.14
CA LEU A 60 -16.48 -8.29 22.25
C LEU A 60 -17.91 -8.00 22.71
N LYS A 61 -18.21 -6.72 22.89
CA LYS A 61 -19.58 -6.22 22.99
C LYS A 61 -20.00 -5.71 21.62
N LEU A 62 -21.11 -6.23 21.12
CA LEU A 62 -21.68 -5.87 19.83
C LEU A 62 -22.92 -4.99 20.03
N SER A 63 -23.35 -4.31 18.96
CA SER A 63 -24.64 -3.62 18.92
C SER A 63 -25.78 -4.57 19.30
N GLY A 64 -26.73 -4.07 20.12
CA GLY A 64 -27.85 -4.87 20.62
C GLY A 64 -27.52 -5.75 21.82
N ASP A 65 -26.55 -5.34 22.65
CA ASP A 65 -26.14 -5.99 23.92
C ASP A 65 -25.64 -7.44 23.79
N LYS A 66 -25.32 -7.87 22.57
CA LYS A 66 -24.76 -9.19 22.32
C LYS A 66 -23.29 -9.23 22.73
N ILE A 67 -22.92 -10.27 23.47
CA ILE A 67 -21.55 -10.48 23.97
C ILE A 67 -20.98 -11.74 23.33
N LEU A 68 -19.77 -11.64 22.79
CA LEU A 68 -18.99 -12.75 22.27
C LEU A 68 -17.66 -12.85 23.00
N SER A 69 -17.20 -14.08 23.27
CA SER A 69 -15.89 -14.35 23.85
C SER A 69 -15.02 -15.09 22.85
N SER A 70 -13.75 -14.71 22.75
CA SER A 70 -12.80 -15.34 21.83
C SER A 70 -11.40 -15.43 22.44
N ARG A 71 -10.56 -16.30 21.88
CA ARG A 71 -9.14 -16.38 22.25
C ARG A 71 -8.31 -15.29 21.58
N LEU A 72 -8.66 -14.91 20.35
CA LEU A 72 -8.01 -13.91 19.52
C LEU A 72 -9.07 -13.15 18.71
N ILE A 73 -8.86 -11.86 18.56
CA ILE A 73 -9.62 -10.96 17.70
C ILE A 73 -8.73 -10.51 16.56
N ILE A 74 -9.23 -10.63 15.33
CA ILE A 74 -8.58 -10.09 14.14
C ILE A 74 -9.30 -8.78 13.78
N ASP A 75 -8.60 -7.66 13.97
CA ASP A 75 -9.08 -6.35 13.55
C ASP A 75 -8.82 -6.16 12.05
N ALA A 76 -9.87 -6.39 11.25
CA ALA A 76 -9.89 -6.17 9.81
C ALA A 76 -10.82 -4.99 9.42
N MET A 77 -11.00 -3.99 10.29
CA MET A 77 -11.91 -2.86 10.06
C MET A 77 -11.34 -1.76 9.13
N GLY A 78 -10.19 -2.02 8.51
CA GLY A 78 -9.55 -1.13 7.55
C GLY A 78 -8.83 0.08 8.16
N ASN A 79 -8.45 1.04 7.30
CA ASN A 79 -7.63 2.20 7.67
C ASN A 79 -8.23 3.08 8.80
N PHE A 80 -9.55 3.04 8.97
CA PHE A 80 -10.26 3.84 9.97
C PHE A 80 -10.67 3.06 11.22
N SER A 81 -10.11 1.86 11.41
CA SER A 81 -10.33 1.02 12.58
C SER A 81 -10.30 1.84 13.88
N PRO A 82 -11.36 1.78 14.72
CA PRO A 82 -11.36 2.40 16.04
C PRO A 82 -10.26 1.87 16.96
N VAL A 83 -9.88 0.60 16.83
CA VAL A 83 -8.78 0.00 17.59
C VAL A 83 -7.45 0.63 17.17
N VAL A 84 -7.19 0.76 15.87
CA VAL A 84 -5.98 1.42 15.36
C VAL A 84 -5.91 2.87 15.82
N LYS A 85 -7.03 3.60 15.84
CA LYS A 85 -7.08 4.98 16.36
C LYS A 85 -6.66 5.06 17.83
N GLN A 86 -7.06 4.08 18.65
CA GLN A 86 -6.63 3.99 20.05
C GLN A 86 -5.13 3.68 20.17
N ILE A 87 -4.62 2.70 19.41
CA ILE A 87 -3.20 2.34 19.41
C ILE A 87 -2.33 3.54 19.02
N ARG A 88 -2.78 4.31 18.02
CA ARG A 88 -2.08 5.48 17.52
C ARG A 88 -2.33 6.74 18.36
N CYS A 89 -3.19 6.70 19.37
CA CYS A 89 -3.53 7.83 20.24
C CYS A 89 -3.88 9.12 19.46
N GLY A 90 -4.66 9.00 18.38
CA GLY A 90 -5.02 10.15 17.53
C GLY A 90 -3.87 10.75 16.72
N ARG A 91 -2.71 10.07 16.63
CA ARG A 91 -1.58 10.52 15.81
C ARG A 91 -2.02 10.70 14.35
N LYS A 92 -1.69 11.88 13.85
CA LYS A 92 -1.89 12.28 12.46
C LYS A 92 -1.10 11.37 11.51
N PRO A 93 -1.67 10.96 10.36
CA PRO A 93 -0.93 10.24 9.32
C PRO A 93 0.30 11.02 8.85
N ASP A 94 1.36 10.32 8.45
CA ASP A 94 2.55 10.93 7.85
C ASP A 94 2.29 11.40 6.40
N GLY A 95 1.29 10.81 5.74
CA GLY A 95 0.80 11.19 4.42
C GLY A 95 -0.62 10.73 4.21
N VAL A 96 -1.28 11.29 3.20
CA VAL A 96 -2.62 10.88 2.77
C VAL A 96 -2.64 10.81 1.25
N CYS A 97 -3.25 9.76 0.71
CA CYS A 97 -3.70 9.76 -0.68
C CYS A 97 -5.20 10.01 -0.73
N LEU A 98 -5.56 10.98 -1.57
CA LEU A 98 -6.94 11.29 -1.90
C LEU A 98 -7.19 10.73 -3.29
N VAL A 99 -8.23 9.91 -3.44
CA VAL A 99 -8.64 9.36 -4.72
C VAL A 99 -10.07 9.79 -5.03
N VAL A 100 -10.32 10.06 -6.30
CA VAL A 100 -11.64 10.20 -6.91
C VAL A 100 -11.65 9.44 -8.23
N GLY A 101 -12.83 9.08 -8.73
CA GLY A 101 -12.90 8.33 -9.98
C GLY A 101 -14.29 7.86 -10.33
N THR A 102 -14.37 7.13 -11.45
CA THR A 102 -15.59 6.49 -11.88
C THR A 102 -15.33 5.09 -12.43
N CYS A 103 -16.35 4.24 -12.38
CA CYS A 103 -16.52 3.17 -13.35
C CYS A 103 -17.57 3.64 -14.35
N ALA A 104 -17.24 3.63 -15.63
CA ALA A 104 -18.13 4.06 -16.69
C ALA A 104 -18.10 3.11 -17.87
N ARG A 105 -19.20 3.05 -18.63
CA ARG A 105 -19.37 2.26 -19.83
C ARG A 105 -19.39 3.15 -21.07
N GLY A 106 -18.76 2.71 -22.14
CA GLY A 106 -18.77 3.39 -23.44
C GLY A 106 -17.40 3.45 -24.12
N PHE A 107 -16.36 2.86 -23.52
CA PHE A 107 -15.00 2.88 -24.05
C PHE A 107 -14.84 1.87 -25.20
N LYS A 108 -14.72 2.36 -26.44
CA LYS A 108 -14.58 1.52 -27.64
C LYS A 108 -13.24 0.79 -27.71
N ASN A 109 -12.16 1.45 -27.30
CA ASN A 109 -10.79 0.90 -27.28
C ASN A 109 -10.32 0.76 -25.83
N ASN A 110 -10.53 -0.42 -25.24
CA ASN A 110 -10.32 -0.67 -23.81
C ASN A 110 -9.44 -1.89 -23.54
N SER A 111 -8.33 -2.01 -24.28
CA SER A 111 -7.38 -3.14 -24.19
C SER A 111 -6.06 -2.79 -23.47
N THR A 112 -5.88 -1.53 -23.10
CA THR A 112 -4.70 -1.01 -22.40
C THR A 112 -5.09 -0.39 -21.06
N SER A 113 -4.12 -0.33 -20.15
CA SER A 113 -4.30 0.28 -18.84
C SER A 113 -3.22 1.32 -18.57
N ASP A 114 -3.49 2.23 -17.63
CA ASP A 114 -2.49 3.11 -17.05
C ASP A 114 -2.24 2.68 -15.61
N VAL A 115 -1.01 2.23 -15.33
CA VAL A 115 -0.56 1.92 -13.96
C VAL A 115 -0.29 3.21 -13.20
N ILE A 116 0.30 4.18 -13.89
CA ILE A 116 0.45 5.53 -13.38
C ILE A 116 0.63 6.46 -14.58
N TYR A 117 -0.21 7.49 -14.64
CA TYR A 117 -0.07 8.55 -15.61
C TYR A 117 -0.11 9.90 -14.90
N SER A 118 0.91 10.71 -15.08
CA SER A 118 0.90 12.10 -14.62
C SER A 118 0.55 13.01 -15.80
N SER A 119 -0.62 13.63 -15.75
CA SER A 119 -1.18 14.41 -16.87
C SER A 119 -0.92 15.91 -16.78
N SER A 120 -0.31 16.38 -15.69
CA SER A 120 -0.09 17.81 -15.46
C SER A 120 1.21 18.08 -14.70
N SER A 121 1.67 19.33 -14.72
CA SER A 121 2.49 19.86 -13.62
C SER A 121 1.64 20.08 -12.36
N VAL A 122 2.27 20.42 -11.24
CA VAL A 122 1.56 20.76 -9.99
C VAL A 122 0.55 21.88 -10.22
N LYS A 123 -0.71 21.64 -9.86
CA LYS A 123 -1.84 22.58 -9.99
C LYS A 123 -2.31 23.08 -8.62
N LYS A 124 -3.04 24.19 -8.63
CA LYS A 124 -3.77 24.69 -7.46
C LYS A 124 -5.13 23.98 -7.41
N VAL A 125 -5.54 23.53 -6.22
CA VAL A 125 -6.87 22.96 -5.97
C VAL A 125 -7.38 23.47 -4.63
N GLY A 126 -8.53 24.12 -4.63
CA GLY A 126 -9.01 24.87 -3.47
C GLY A 126 -7.94 25.82 -2.93
N ASN A 127 -7.57 25.65 -1.65
CA ASN A 127 -6.50 26.40 -0.98
C ASN A 127 -5.14 25.68 -0.99
N SER A 128 -5.01 24.56 -1.69
CA SER A 128 -3.82 23.71 -1.72
C SER A 128 -3.15 23.67 -3.10
N LYS A 129 -2.05 22.91 -3.16
CA LYS A 129 -1.42 22.47 -4.41
C LYS A 129 -1.40 20.95 -4.47
N ALA A 130 -1.65 20.40 -5.64
CA ALA A 130 -1.69 18.96 -5.88
C ALA A 130 -0.98 18.60 -7.18
N GLN A 131 -0.33 17.44 -7.16
CA GLN A 131 0.09 16.74 -8.38
C GLN A 131 -0.97 15.67 -8.65
N TYR A 132 -1.55 15.68 -9.85
CA TYR A 132 -2.55 14.68 -10.22
C TYR A 132 -1.88 13.50 -10.92
N PHE A 133 -2.26 12.31 -10.46
CA PHE A 133 -1.91 11.04 -11.06
C PHE A 133 -3.20 10.34 -11.47
N TRP A 134 -3.10 9.54 -12.51
CA TRP A 134 -4.20 8.77 -13.06
C TRP A 134 -3.85 7.30 -13.13
N GLU A 135 -4.89 6.52 -12.89
CA GLU A 135 -4.90 5.08 -13.09
C GLU A 135 -6.15 4.76 -13.89
N ALA A 136 -6.04 3.84 -14.84
CA ALA A 136 -7.20 3.46 -15.62
C ALA A 136 -7.09 2.01 -16.09
N PHE A 137 -8.11 1.21 -15.77
CA PHE A 137 -8.11 -0.22 -16.01
C PHE A 137 -9.44 -0.65 -16.66
N PRO A 138 -9.41 -1.55 -17.66
CA PRO A 138 -10.61 -2.24 -18.09
C PRO A 138 -11.30 -2.91 -16.90
N ALA A 139 -12.62 -2.75 -16.79
CA ALA A 139 -13.39 -3.27 -15.67
C ALA A 139 -13.91 -4.68 -15.98
N GLY A 140 -13.95 -5.55 -14.96
CA GLY A 140 -14.46 -6.91 -15.09
C GLY A 140 -15.98 -7.02 -15.32
N SER A 141 -16.71 -5.91 -15.36
CA SER A 141 -18.15 -5.87 -15.61
C SER A 141 -18.53 -5.93 -17.10
N GLY A 142 -17.60 -5.61 -18.00
CA GLY A 142 -17.84 -5.68 -19.44
C GLY A 142 -16.66 -5.12 -20.26
N PRO A 143 -16.53 -5.48 -21.55
CA PRO A 143 -15.41 -5.05 -22.38
C PRO A 143 -15.38 -3.54 -22.64
N LEU A 144 -16.53 -2.88 -22.55
CA LEU A 144 -16.68 -1.42 -22.73
C LEU A 144 -16.62 -0.64 -21.42
N ASP A 145 -16.48 -1.34 -20.29
CA ASP A 145 -16.49 -0.75 -18.97
C ASP A 145 -15.04 -0.49 -18.54
N ARG A 146 -14.76 0.71 -18.03
CA ARG A 146 -13.43 1.11 -17.57
C ARG A 146 -13.56 1.82 -16.24
N THR A 147 -12.65 1.47 -15.33
CA THR A 147 -12.50 2.21 -14.08
C THR A 147 -11.34 3.17 -14.23
N THR A 148 -11.60 4.44 -13.96
CA THR A 148 -10.65 5.53 -14.10
C THR A 148 -10.56 6.29 -12.78
N TYR A 149 -9.37 6.34 -12.20
CA TYR A 149 -9.06 7.04 -10.96
C TYR A 149 -8.18 8.25 -11.26
N MET A 150 -8.42 9.34 -10.54
CA MET A 150 -7.47 10.43 -10.34
C MET A 150 -7.14 10.50 -8.85
N PHE A 151 -5.86 10.60 -8.53
CA PHE A 151 -5.42 10.66 -7.14
C PHE A 151 -4.27 11.64 -6.95
N THR A 152 -4.08 12.04 -5.70
CA THR A 152 -2.97 12.91 -5.30
C THR A 152 -2.47 12.56 -3.91
N TYR A 153 -1.16 12.73 -3.70
CA TYR A 153 -0.53 12.58 -2.39
C TYR A 153 -0.39 13.94 -1.74
N VAL A 154 -0.85 14.02 -0.49
CA VAL A 154 -0.80 15.25 0.30
C VAL A 154 -0.23 14.97 1.68
N GLU A 155 0.48 15.97 2.20
CA GLU A 155 0.68 16.05 3.64
C GLU A 155 -0.66 16.47 4.26
N PRO A 156 -1.20 15.71 5.23
CA PRO A 156 -2.47 16.07 5.83
C PRO A 156 -2.33 17.45 6.49
N GLN A 157 -3.24 18.38 6.23
CA GLN A 157 -3.29 19.70 6.87
C GLN A 157 -4.71 20.28 6.70
N PRO A 158 -5.13 21.27 7.50
CA PRO A 158 -6.47 21.85 7.37
C PRO A 158 -6.80 22.36 5.96
N GLU A 159 -5.78 22.84 5.24
CA GLU A 159 -5.87 23.35 3.85
C GLU A 159 -5.63 22.26 2.79
N SER A 160 -5.58 20.98 3.16
CA SER A 160 -5.54 19.88 2.19
C SER A 160 -6.78 19.93 1.28
N PRO A 161 -6.66 19.48 0.02
CA PRO A 161 -7.79 19.45 -0.91
C PRO A 161 -8.95 18.62 -0.34
N LYS A 162 -10.17 19.07 -0.55
CA LYS A 162 -11.37 18.27 -0.26
C LYS A 162 -11.61 17.25 -1.38
N LEU A 163 -12.32 16.17 -1.06
CA LEU A 163 -12.67 15.16 -2.06
C LEU A 163 -13.61 15.75 -3.11
N GLU A 164 -14.52 16.63 -2.71
CA GLU A 164 -15.45 17.33 -3.59
C GLU A 164 -14.69 18.21 -4.60
N GLU A 165 -13.69 18.98 -4.13
CA GLU A 165 -12.84 19.80 -5.00
C GLU A 165 -12.05 18.94 -6.01
N LEU A 166 -11.52 17.80 -5.57
CA LEU A 166 -10.84 16.86 -6.47
C LEU A 166 -11.80 16.20 -7.46
N LEU A 167 -13.05 15.96 -7.06
CA LEU A 167 -14.05 15.34 -7.93
C LEU A 167 -14.50 16.30 -9.04
N GLU A 168 -14.62 17.61 -8.76
CA GLU A 168 -14.84 18.62 -9.80
C GLU A 168 -13.69 18.63 -10.82
N GLU A 169 -12.45 18.67 -10.34
CA GLU A 169 -11.25 18.61 -11.19
C GLU A 169 -11.19 17.31 -12.02
N TYR A 170 -11.66 16.18 -11.45
CA TYR A 170 -11.76 14.92 -12.17
C TYR A 170 -12.70 15.03 -13.37
N TRP A 171 -13.90 15.59 -13.19
CA TRP A 171 -14.87 15.74 -14.27
C TRP A 171 -14.36 16.62 -15.41
N ASP A 172 -13.66 17.70 -15.08
CA ASP A 172 -13.08 18.61 -16.07
C ASP A 172 -11.94 17.96 -16.87
N LEU A 173 -11.09 17.17 -16.22
CA LEU A 173 -9.86 16.62 -16.83
C LEU A 173 -10.06 15.24 -17.48
N MET A 174 -11.05 14.47 -17.03
CA MET A 174 -11.29 13.09 -17.49
C MET A 174 -11.48 13.00 -19.01
N PRO A 175 -12.23 13.89 -19.70
CA PRO A 175 -12.44 13.78 -21.14
C PRO A 175 -11.17 13.90 -21.96
N GLU A 176 -10.28 14.83 -21.59
CA GLU A 176 -8.99 15.01 -22.24
C GLU A 176 -8.10 13.79 -21.99
N TYR A 177 -8.03 13.32 -20.73
CA TYR A 177 -7.20 12.19 -20.34
C TYR A 177 -7.60 10.88 -21.06
N GLN A 178 -8.90 10.58 -21.11
CA GLN A 178 -9.42 9.35 -21.72
C GLN A 178 -9.68 9.49 -23.24
N GLY A 179 -9.64 10.71 -23.78
CA GLY A 179 -9.96 10.99 -25.18
C GLY A 179 -11.42 10.69 -25.53
N VAL A 180 -12.36 10.92 -24.61
CA VAL A 180 -13.80 10.63 -24.80
C VAL A 180 -14.67 11.69 -24.13
N SER A 181 -15.76 12.11 -24.78
CA SER A 181 -16.75 13.00 -24.15
C SER A 181 -17.55 12.27 -23.07
N LEU A 182 -17.87 12.97 -21.98
CA LEU A 182 -18.75 12.44 -20.92
C LEU A 182 -20.14 12.07 -21.44
N ASP A 183 -20.66 12.76 -22.45
CA ASP A 183 -21.98 12.47 -23.05
C ASP A 183 -22.03 11.08 -23.70
N ASN A 184 -20.87 10.51 -24.04
CA ASN A 184 -20.75 9.17 -24.62
C ASN A 184 -20.59 8.08 -23.55
N LEU A 185 -20.63 8.43 -22.27
CA LEU A 185 -20.38 7.51 -21.17
C LEU A 185 -21.61 7.36 -20.28
N GLU A 186 -21.93 6.10 -19.97
CA GLU A 186 -22.86 5.75 -18.89
C GLU A 186 -22.03 5.62 -17.60
N ILE A 187 -22.23 6.54 -16.64
CA ILE A 187 -21.55 6.47 -15.34
C ILE A 187 -22.23 5.39 -14.48
N LEU A 188 -21.52 4.28 -14.27
CA LEU A 188 -22.03 3.15 -13.48
C LEU A 188 -21.82 3.37 -11.98
N ARG A 189 -20.73 4.04 -11.60
CA ARG A 189 -20.36 4.30 -10.21
C ARG A 189 -19.39 5.46 -10.09
N VAL A 190 -19.59 6.31 -9.10
CA VAL A 190 -18.61 7.30 -8.64
C VAL A 190 -17.83 6.73 -7.46
N ILE A 191 -16.52 6.98 -7.40
CA ILE A 191 -15.59 6.45 -6.41
C ILE A 191 -14.85 7.62 -5.77
N TYR A 192 -14.69 7.58 -4.46
CA TYR A 192 -13.83 8.50 -3.73
C TYR A 192 -13.32 7.84 -2.45
N GLY A 193 -12.15 8.26 -1.98
CA GLY A 193 -11.52 7.62 -0.83
C GLY A 193 -10.35 8.40 -0.26
N ILE A 194 -10.09 8.18 1.02
CA ILE A 194 -8.97 8.74 1.76
C ILE A 194 -8.15 7.59 2.32
N PHE A 195 -6.89 7.51 1.93
CA PHE A 195 -5.96 6.48 2.40
C PHE A 195 -4.85 7.11 3.23
N PRO A 196 -4.91 7.01 4.57
CA PRO A 196 -3.84 7.47 5.43
C PRO A 196 -2.62 6.55 5.31
N THR A 197 -1.42 7.12 5.31
CA THR A 197 -0.16 6.38 5.43
C THR A 197 0.56 6.75 6.72
N TYR A 198 1.15 5.73 7.33
CA TYR A 198 1.95 5.86 8.53
C TYR A 198 3.29 5.18 8.30
N ARG A 199 4.40 5.91 8.54
CA ARG A 199 5.75 5.39 8.34
C ARG A 199 6.09 4.23 9.26
N ASP A 200 5.50 4.24 10.45
CA ASP A 200 5.61 3.18 11.46
C ASP A 200 4.57 2.08 11.21
N SER A 201 4.61 1.51 10.00
CA SER A 201 3.78 0.36 9.62
C SER A 201 4.65 -0.78 9.04
N PRO A 202 4.24 -2.06 9.15
CA PRO A 202 3.03 -2.56 9.82
C PRO A 202 2.96 -2.23 11.32
N LEU A 203 1.74 -2.04 11.83
CA LEU A 203 1.49 -1.65 13.21
C LEU A 203 1.67 -2.86 14.15
N PRO A 204 2.57 -2.78 15.16
CA PRO A 204 2.69 -3.80 16.20
C PRO A 204 1.41 -3.92 17.02
N ALA A 205 1.14 -5.12 17.54
CA ALA A 205 -0.02 -5.36 18.39
C ALA A 205 0.20 -4.69 19.76
N ALA A 206 -0.61 -3.68 20.08
CA ALA A 206 -0.53 -2.99 21.38
C ALA A 206 -1.16 -3.78 22.53
N PHE A 207 -2.11 -4.67 22.21
CA PHE A 207 -2.88 -5.44 23.18
C PHE A 207 -2.65 -6.93 22.99
N GLY A 208 -2.73 -7.70 24.07
CA GLY A 208 -2.87 -9.15 23.96
C GLY A 208 -4.18 -9.49 23.24
N ARG A 209 -4.21 -10.63 22.55
CA ARG A 209 -5.42 -11.22 21.93
C ARG A 209 -6.12 -10.32 20.89
N VAL A 210 -5.48 -9.27 20.41
CA VAL A 210 -5.97 -8.40 19.33
C VAL A 210 -4.86 -8.19 18.30
N LEU A 211 -5.12 -8.54 17.04
CA LEU A 211 -4.16 -8.40 15.95
C LEU A 211 -4.77 -7.61 14.79
N GLN A 212 -4.09 -6.54 14.36
CA GLN A 212 -4.48 -5.79 13.17
C GLN A 212 -4.16 -6.57 11.89
N PHE A 213 -5.06 -6.52 10.92
CA PHE A 213 -4.96 -7.27 9.66
C PHE A 213 -5.43 -6.45 8.47
N GLY A 214 -4.78 -6.65 7.31
CA GLY A 214 -5.05 -5.89 6.10
C GLY A 214 -4.76 -4.41 6.28
N ASP A 215 -5.63 -3.54 5.78
CA ASP A 215 -5.47 -2.08 5.86
C ASP A 215 -5.34 -1.57 7.30
N ALA A 216 -5.95 -2.25 8.29
CA ALA A 216 -5.82 -1.90 9.70
C ALA A 216 -4.38 -2.08 10.23
N SER A 217 -3.60 -3.02 9.66
CA SER A 217 -2.19 -3.18 10.04
C SER A 217 -1.28 -2.17 9.34
N GLY A 218 -1.73 -1.49 8.29
CA GLY A 218 -0.89 -0.57 7.52
C GLY A 218 0.17 -1.26 6.66
N ILE A 219 -0.02 -2.55 6.31
CA ILE A 219 0.97 -3.33 5.54
C ILE A 219 0.95 -3.02 4.03
N GLN A 220 -0.01 -2.23 3.57
CA GLN A 220 -0.13 -1.77 2.20
C GLN A 220 0.98 -0.79 1.81
N SER A 221 1.37 -0.78 0.53
CA SER A 221 2.34 0.16 -0.03
C SER A 221 1.90 1.62 0.16
N PRO A 222 2.79 2.53 0.59
CA PRO A 222 2.49 3.96 0.66
C PRO A 222 2.48 4.64 -0.72
N VAL A 223 2.87 3.92 -1.78
CA VAL A 223 2.89 4.43 -3.16
C VAL A 223 1.59 4.01 -3.87
N SER A 224 1.42 2.74 -4.20
CA SER A 224 0.22 2.30 -4.94
C SER A 224 -1.08 2.22 -4.11
N PHE A 225 -0.98 2.19 -2.77
CA PHE A 225 -2.09 1.83 -1.88
C PHE A 225 -2.74 0.47 -2.20
N GLY A 226 -2.02 -0.43 -2.88
CA GLY A 226 -2.47 -1.76 -3.26
C GLY A 226 -2.62 -2.72 -2.07
N GLY A 227 -3.60 -2.48 -1.20
CA GLY A 227 -3.87 -3.28 -0.01
C GLY A 227 -4.18 -4.74 -0.34
N PHE A 228 -4.95 -4.99 -1.40
CA PHE A 228 -5.27 -6.36 -1.83
C PHE A 228 -4.03 -7.14 -2.30
N GLY A 229 -3.15 -6.51 -3.10
CA GLY A 229 -1.90 -7.13 -3.54
C GLY A 229 -0.98 -7.46 -2.35
N SER A 230 -0.79 -6.51 -1.44
CA SER A 230 -0.03 -6.74 -0.20
C SER A 230 -0.64 -7.88 0.64
N LEU A 231 -1.96 -7.89 0.81
CA LEU A 231 -2.67 -8.94 1.54
C LEU A 231 -2.42 -10.32 0.94
N THR A 232 -2.57 -10.49 -0.38
CA THR A 232 -2.34 -11.79 -1.05
C THR A 232 -0.92 -12.30 -0.86
N ARG A 233 0.09 -11.42 -0.88
CA ARG A 233 1.49 -11.78 -0.61
C ARG A 233 1.70 -12.25 0.82
N HIS A 234 1.05 -11.61 1.79
CA HIS A 234 1.24 -11.91 3.22
C HIS A 234 0.30 -12.96 3.78
N LEU A 235 -0.77 -13.32 3.07
CA LEU A 235 -1.82 -14.22 3.56
C LEU A 235 -1.26 -15.56 4.05
N GLY A 236 -0.33 -16.16 3.31
CA GLY A 236 0.28 -17.44 3.69
C GLY A 236 1.04 -17.37 5.01
N ARG A 237 1.92 -16.38 5.19
CA ARG A 237 2.69 -16.23 6.44
C ARG A 237 1.79 -15.84 7.62
N LEU A 238 0.80 -14.97 7.39
CA LEU A 238 -0.10 -14.48 8.45
C LEU A 238 -1.03 -15.60 8.91
N SER A 239 -1.64 -16.35 7.98
CA SER A 239 -2.51 -17.49 8.33
C SER A 239 -1.75 -18.56 9.11
N ALA A 240 -0.54 -18.93 8.66
CA ALA A 240 0.29 -19.92 9.36
C ALA A 240 0.71 -19.41 10.75
N GLY A 241 1.17 -18.17 10.84
CA GLY A 241 1.60 -17.57 12.10
C GLY A 241 0.46 -17.37 13.10
N ILE A 242 -0.72 -16.94 12.66
CA ILE A 242 -1.92 -16.84 13.50
C ILE A 242 -2.32 -18.23 14.03
N HIS A 243 -2.31 -19.25 13.18
CA HIS A 243 -2.62 -20.62 13.59
C HIS A 243 -1.64 -21.13 14.65
N GLU A 244 -0.33 -20.93 14.45
CA GLU A 244 0.69 -21.30 15.45
C GLU A 244 0.52 -20.52 16.76
N ALA A 245 0.22 -19.21 16.69
CA ALA A 245 0.01 -18.38 17.87
C ALA A 245 -1.22 -18.82 18.68
N ILE A 246 -2.33 -19.16 18.02
CA ILE A 246 -3.51 -19.71 18.69
C ILE A 246 -3.21 -21.07 19.30
N ASN A 247 -2.53 -21.98 18.60
CA ASN A 247 -2.24 -23.31 19.13
C ASN A 247 -1.29 -23.29 20.32
N GLY A 248 -0.29 -22.41 20.30
CA GLY A 248 0.68 -22.25 21.38
C GLY A 248 0.25 -21.31 22.51
N ASP A 249 -0.91 -20.67 22.39
CA ASP A 249 -1.37 -19.55 23.23
C ASP A 249 -0.34 -18.41 23.33
N TYR A 250 0.37 -18.12 22.23
CA TYR A 250 1.30 -17.00 22.10
C TYR A 250 0.57 -15.70 21.74
N LEU A 251 -0.46 -15.39 22.52
CA LEU A 251 -1.42 -14.33 22.24
C LEU A 251 -1.17 -13.07 23.08
N ASP A 252 0.01 -12.95 23.69
CA ASP A 252 0.50 -11.70 24.28
C ASP A 252 0.89 -10.69 23.19
N SER A 253 0.89 -9.40 23.54
CA SER A 253 1.14 -8.29 22.61
C SER A 253 2.49 -8.42 21.89
N TYR A 254 3.52 -8.92 22.58
CA TYR A 254 4.85 -9.12 22.00
C TYR A 254 4.83 -10.17 20.89
N ASN A 255 4.28 -11.36 21.15
CA ASN A 255 4.26 -12.44 20.16
C ASN A 255 3.34 -12.12 18.98
N LEU A 256 2.21 -11.45 19.22
CA LEU A 256 1.35 -10.96 18.14
C LEU A 256 2.04 -9.88 17.29
N SER A 257 2.85 -9.01 17.90
CA SER A 257 3.63 -7.99 17.17
C SER A 257 4.60 -8.59 16.17
N LEU A 258 5.11 -9.80 16.42
CA LEU A 258 6.01 -10.48 15.47
C LEU A 258 5.30 -10.88 14.16
N LEU A 259 3.95 -10.93 14.13
CA LEU A 259 3.17 -11.17 12.90
C LEU A 259 3.09 -9.92 12.02
N ASN A 260 3.24 -8.72 12.59
CA ASN A 260 3.33 -7.45 11.89
C ASN A 260 4.71 -6.81 12.14
N PRO A 261 5.79 -7.44 11.65
CA PRO A 261 7.14 -6.97 11.94
C PRO A 261 7.44 -5.67 11.19
N TYR A 262 8.50 -5.00 11.61
CA TYR A 262 9.09 -3.90 10.85
C TYR A 262 9.49 -4.36 9.44
N MET A 263 9.09 -3.56 8.43
CA MET A 263 9.31 -3.86 7.01
C MET A 263 10.13 -2.73 6.34
N PRO A 264 11.47 -2.85 6.26
CA PRO A 264 12.31 -1.78 5.71
C PRO A 264 12.03 -1.47 4.23
N ASN A 265 11.61 -2.45 3.42
CA ASN A 265 11.16 -2.20 2.05
C ASN A 265 9.96 -1.25 1.99
N LEU A 266 9.00 -1.42 2.91
CA LEU A 266 7.82 -0.57 3.01
C LEU A 266 8.21 0.83 3.48
N SER A 267 9.00 0.93 4.57
CA SER A 267 9.46 2.21 5.10
C SER A 267 10.35 2.97 4.11
N ALA A 268 11.21 2.28 3.36
CA ALA A 268 12.02 2.90 2.30
C ALA A 268 11.16 3.44 1.14
N SER A 269 9.99 2.85 0.89
CA SER A 269 9.07 3.29 -0.16
C SER A 269 8.41 4.63 0.15
N TRP A 270 8.33 5.01 1.43
CA TRP A 270 7.72 6.28 1.86
C TRP A 270 8.42 7.51 1.28
N LEU A 271 9.73 7.43 1.01
CA LEU A 271 10.46 8.52 0.34
C LEU A 271 9.85 8.85 -1.04
N PHE A 272 9.41 7.84 -1.78
CA PHE A 272 8.76 8.05 -3.09
C PHE A 272 7.44 8.81 -2.92
N GLN A 273 6.59 8.37 -1.99
CA GLN A 273 5.34 9.07 -1.66
C GLN A 273 5.61 10.54 -1.33
N ARG A 274 6.59 10.81 -0.46
CA ARG A 274 6.97 12.17 -0.04
C ARG A 274 7.49 13.00 -1.21
N ALA A 275 8.28 12.41 -2.10
CA ALA A 275 8.82 13.08 -3.28
C ALA A 275 7.75 13.35 -4.35
N MET A 276 6.70 12.52 -4.43
CA MET A 276 5.56 12.64 -5.33
C MET A 276 4.45 13.58 -4.80
N SER A 277 4.53 14.01 -3.53
CA SER A 277 3.55 14.91 -2.93
C SER A 277 3.86 16.36 -3.29
N ALA A 278 2.85 17.13 -3.68
CA ALA A 278 3.01 18.57 -3.90
C ALA A 278 3.17 19.30 -2.56
N LYS A 279 4.03 20.34 -2.54
CA LYS A 279 4.20 21.24 -1.38
C LYS A 279 3.56 22.58 -1.67
N GLN A 280 2.87 23.15 -0.68
CA GLN A 280 2.25 24.46 -0.79
C GLN A 280 3.29 25.56 -1.14
N GLN A 281 4.39 25.56 -0.39
CA GLN A 281 5.58 26.38 -0.64
C GLN A 281 6.71 25.45 -1.07
N SER A 282 7.03 25.45 -2.36
CA SER A 282 8.17 24.70 -2.88
C SER A 282 9.09 25.61 -3.67
N ASN A 283 10.39 25.39 -3.49
CA ASN A 283 11.46 26.07 -4.23
C ASN A 283 11.96 25.20 -5.41
N VAL A 284 11.09 24.31 -5.93
CA VAL A 284 11.36 23.47 -7.09
C VAL A 284 10.39 23.82 -8.22
N PRO A 285 10.76 23.57 -9.49
CA PRO A 285 9.87 23.77 -10.63
C PRO A 285 8.56 22.97 -10.51
N ALA A 286 7.46 23.50 -11.05
CA ALA A 286 6.15 22.83 -11.00
C ALA A 286 6.14 21.46 -11.72
N ASP A 287 7.03 21.26 -12.69
CA ASP A 287 7.19 20.02 -13.45
C ASP A 287 8.18 19.01 -12.80
N PHE A 288 8.78 19.37 -11.65
CA PHE A 288 9.83 18.57 -11.01
C PHE A 288 9.41 17.12 -10.72
N ILE A 289 8.16 16.90 -10.32
CA ILE A 289 7.67 15.56 -9.99
C ILE A 289 7.64 14.67 -11.23
N ASN A 290 7.23 15.21 -12.38
CA ASN A 290 7.27 14.50 -13.67
C ASN A 290 8.71 14.18 -14.08
N GLU A 291 9.64 15.13 -13.90
CA GLU A 291 11.06 14.91 -14.19
C GLU A 291 11.66 13.80 -13.32
N LEU A 292 11.36 13.82 -12.02
CA LEU A 292 11.83 12.81 -11.08
C LEU A 292 11.30 11.43 -11.43
N LEU A 293 9.99 11.31 -11.67
CA LEU A 293 9.36 10.04 -12.00
C LEU A 293 9.87 9.50 -13.34
N TYR A 294 9.90 10.32 -14.38
CA TYR A 294 10.42 9.91 -15.68
C TYR A 294 11.88 9.46 -15.60
N ALA A 295 12.74 10.18 -14.87
CA ALA A 295 14.13 9.80 -14.68
C ALA A 295 14.26 8.44 -13.97
N ASN A 296 13.50 8.22 -12.89
CA ASN A 296 13.48 6.95 -12.17
C ASN A 296 12.99 5.80 -13.05
N PHE A 297 11.85 5.94 -13.70
CA PHE A 297 11.25 4.90 -14.53
C PHE A 297 12.09 4.57 -15.77
N ASN A 298 12.69 5.57 -16.43
CA ASN A 298 13.61 5.35 -17.54
C ASN A 298 14.87 4.60 -17.08
N CYS A 299 15.40 4.92 -15.89
CA CYS A 299 16.52 4.17 -15.31
C CYS A 299 16.12 2.72 -15.00
N MET A 300 14.95 2.49 -14.40
CA MET A 300 14.44 1.13 -14.13
C MET A 300 14.24 0.34 -15.43
N GLN A 301 13.69 0.96 -16.47
CA GLN A 301 13.52 0.33 -17.78
C GLN A 301 14.86 -0.07 -18.40
N ARG A 302 15.90 0.78 -18.32
CA ARG A 302 17.26 0.46 -18.77
C ARG A 302 17.91 -0.68 -17.99
N LEU A 303 17.56 -0.82 -16.70
CA LEU A 303 18.04 -1.90 -15.83
C LEU A 303 17.26 -3.21 -16.03
N GLY A 304 16.13 -3.16 -16.74
CA GLY A 304 15.33 -4.32 -17.15
C GLY A 304 14.34 -4.84 -16.10
N ASP A 305 13.66 -5.92 -16.48
CA ASP A 305 12.56 -6.53 -15.73
C ASP A 305 12.88 -6.91 -14.27
N PRO A 306 14.08 -7.41 -13.92
CA PRO A 306 14.44 -7.67 -12.52
C PRO A 306 14.43 -6.44 -11.61
N VAL A 307 14.39 -5.23 -12.19
CA VAL A 307 14.28 -3.97 -11.44
C VAL A 307 12.88 -3.36 -11.59
N LEU A 308 12.37 -3.27 -12.82
CA LEU A 308 11.11 -2.57 -13.09
C LEU A 308 9.87 -3.32 -12.57
N ARG A 309 9.78 -4.64 -12.82
CA ARG A 309 8.60 -5.45 -12.44
C ARG A 309 8.32 -5.47 -10.94
N PRO A 310 9.30 -5.81 -10.06
CA PRO A 310 9.05 -5.82 -8.62
C PRO A 310 8.62 -4.45 -8.11
N PHE A 311 9.22 -3.35 -8.61
CA PHE A 311 8.83 -2.00 -8.20
C PHE A 311 7.36 -1.70 -8.53
N LEU A 312 6.91 -2.03 -9.74
CA LEU A 312 5.52 -1.83 -10.18
C LEU A 312 4.50 -2.73 -9.45
N GLN A 313 4.97 -3.73 -8.72
CA GLN A 313 4.16 -4.61 -7.87
C GLN A 313 4.38 -4.36 -6.37
N ASP A 314 4.89 -3.17 -6.04
CA ASP A 314 5.17 -2.72 -4.66
C ASP A 314 6.14 -3.61 -3.89
N VAL A 315 7.14 -4.13 -4.59
CA VAL A 315 8.24 -4.90 -4.01
C VAL A 315 9.51 -4.09 -4.16
N VAL A 316 9.85 -3.34 -3.12
CA VAL A 316 11.16 -2.68 -3.07
C VAL A 316 12.20 -3.66 -2.53
N GLN A 317 13.28 -3.84 -3.29
CA GLN A 317 14.41 -4.69 -2.96
C GLN A 317 15.70 -3.86 -2.95
N PHE A 318 16.65 -4.22 -2.07
CA PHE A 318 17.90 -3.46 -1.91
C PHE A 318 18.68 -3.28 -3.22
N GLY A 319 18.92 -4.39 -3.94
CA GLY A 319 19.71 -4.39 -5.17
C GLY A 319 19.10 -3.53 -6.28
N PRO A 320 17.85 -3.80 -6.71
CA PRO A 320 17.11 -2.96 -7.66
C PRO A 320 17.07 -1.47 -7.29
N LEU A 321 16.79 -1.14 -6.03
CA LEU A 321 16.75 0.24 -5.55
C LEU A 321 18.13 0.90 -5.65
N SER A 322 19.19 0.22 -5.19
CA SER A 322 20.57 0.73 -5.24
C SER A 322 21.03 1.00 -6.67
N LYS A 323 20.74 0.08 -7.60
CA LYS A 323 21.08 0.24 -9.03
C LYS A 323 20.33 1.42 -9.64
N THR A 324 19.05 1.57 -9.34
CA THR A 324 18.22 2.66 -9.85
C THR A 324 18.73 4.02 -9.36
N LEU A 325 18.95 4.16 -8.05
CA LEU A 325 19.48 5.39 -7.46
C LEU A 325 20.87 5.74 -8.00
N GLY A 326 21.77 4.75 -8.10
CA GLY A 326 23.09 4.94 -8.67
C GLY A 326 23.04 5.40 -10.13
N LEU A 327 22.18 4.79 -10.95
CA LEU A 327 22.03 5.17 -12.35
C LEU A 327 21.43 6.59 -12.51
N VAL A 328 20.48 6.98 -11.66
CA VAL A 328 19.94 8.35 -11.63
C VAL A 328 21.02 9.35 -11.23
N MET A 329 21.84 9.04 -10.22
CA MET A 329 22.96 9.91 -9.81
C MET A 329 23.98 10.10 -10.93
N LEU A 330 24.25 9.06 -11.73
CA LEU A 330 25.19 9.12 -12.85
C LEU A 330 24.62 9.86 -14.08
N THR A 331 23.34 9.64 -14.39
CA THR A 331 22.74 10.13 -15.64
C THR A 331 21.99 11.45 -15.50
N LYS A 332 21.53 11.79 -14.29
CA LYS A 332 20.72 12.98 -13.97
C LYS A 332 21.11 13.63 -12.63
N PRO A 333 22.41 13.92 -12.35
CA PRO A 333 22.85 14.49 -11.07
C PRO A 333 22.20 15.85 -10.72
N GLN A 334 21.79 16.62 -11.73
CA GLN A 334 21.12 17.91 -11.58
C GLN A 334 19.76 17.85 -10.86
N ILE A 335 19.14 16.66 -10.78
CA ILE A 335 17.85 16.46 -10.08
C ILE A 335 18.06 16.41 -8.56
N LEU A 336 19.27 16.05 -8.08
CA LEU A 336 19.55 15.84 -6.66
C LEU A 336 19.25 17.08 -5.80
N PRO A 337 19.73 18.31 -6.13
CA PRO A 337 19.41 19.49 -5.31
C PRO A 337 17.91 19.73 -5.16
N SER A 338 17.13 19.45 -6.21
CA SER A 338 15.67 19.57 -6.18
C SER A 338 15.03 18.48 -5.32
N ILE A 339 15.56 17.25 -5.30
CA ILE A 339 15.14 16.20 -4.34
C ILE A 339 15.38 16.67 -2.90
N PHE A 340 16.56 17.22 -2.60
CA PHE A 340 16.86 17.73 -1.26
C PHE A 340 15.90 18.86 -0.84
N LYS A 341 15.56 19.78 -1.76
CA LYS A 341 14.56 20.83 -1.50
C LYS A 341 13.13 20.27 -1.35
N GLN A 342 12.76 19.32 -2.20
CA GLN A 342 11.41 18.73 -2.21
C GLN A 342 11.17 17.86 -0.99
N VAL A 343 12.13 17.07 -0.56
CA VAL A 343 11.97 16.10 0.52
C VAL A 343 12.43 16.65 1.87
N GLY A 344 13.58 17.33 1.89
CA GLY A 344 14.25 17.84 3.09
C GLY A 344 15.32 16.89 3.63
N VAL A 345 16.41 17.47 4.16
CA VAL A 345 17.55 16.72 4.71
C VAL A 345 17.17 15.78 5.86
N PRO A 346 16.35 16.19 6.86
CA PRO A 346 15.99 15.29 7.97
C PRO A 346 15.28 14.02 7.51
N VAL A 347 14.43 14.13 6.48
CA VAL A 347 13.73 12.99 5.89
C VAL A 347 14.71 12.05 5.17
N LEU A 348 15.67 12.58 4.42
CA LEU A 348 16.65 11.75 3.73
C LEU A 348 17.57 11.00 4.70
N LEU A 349 17.91 11.62 5.84
CA LEU A 349 18.65 10.95 6.90
C LEU A 349 17.85 9.81 7.52
N ASP A 350 16.57 10.04 7.86
CA ASP A 350 15.67 8.98 8.35
C ASP A 350 15.53 7.84 7.33
N TRP A 351 15.33 8.17 6.06
CA TRP A 351 15.25 7.19 4.98
C TRP A 351 16.54 6.37 4.82
N SER A 352 17.72 6.98 4.99
CA SER A 352 18.99 6.28 4.88
C SER A 352 19.12 5.11 5.87
N ARG A 353 18.56 5.25 7.08
CA ARG A 353 18.45 4.16 8.06
C ARG A 353 17.59 3.01 7.52
N HIS A 354 16.45 3.31 6.92
CA HIS A 354 15.57 2.29 6.32
C HIS A 354 16.23 1.59 5.13
N PHE A 355 16.96 2.34 4.30
CA PHE A 355 17.75 1.80 3.19
C PHE A 355 18.87 0.86 3.67
N LEU A 356 19.61 1.22 4.71
CA LEU A 356 20.62 0.36 5.33
C LEU A 356 20.00 -0.91 5.93
N MET A 357 18.86 -0.77 6.63
CA MET A 357 18.11 -1.92 7.15
C MET A 357 17.58 -2.83 6.05
N LEU A 358 17.20 -2.30 4.90
CA LEU A 358 16.81 -3.07 3.74
C LEU A 358 17.98 -3.93 3.22
N GLY A 359 19.18 -3.35 3.15
CA GLY A 359 20.41 -4.10 2.83
C GLY A 359 20.74 -5.16 3.88
N TYR A 360 20.59 -4.82 5.17
CA TYR A 360 20.82 -5.76 6.27
C TYR A 360 19.83 -6.92 6.27
N TYR A 361 18.53 -6.67 6.04
CA TYR A 361 17.51 -7.72 5.93
C TYR A 361 17.75 -8.60 4.70
N THR A 362 18.19 -8.01 3.58
CA THR A 362 18.60 -8.77 2.40
C THR A 362 19.74 -9.72 2.74
N PHE A 363 20.77 -9.25 3.45
CA PHE A 363 21.88 -10.09 3.92
C PHE A 363 21.40 -11.21 4.86
N LEU A 364 20.62 -10.87 5.90
CA LEU A 364 20.13 -11.85 6.86
C LEU A 364 19.25 -12.92 6.19
N SER A 365 18.33 -12.53 5.32
CA SER A 365 17.47 -13.48 4.61
C SER A 365 18.25 -14.35 3.62
N THR A 366 19.34 -13.85 3.04
CA THR A 366 20.11 -14.60 2.03
C THR A 366 21.12 -15.54 2.68
N PHE A 367 21.78 -15.11 3.75
CA PHE A 367 22.93 -15.82 4.32
C PHE A 367 22.67 -16.40 5.72
N ALA A 368 21.89 -15.71 6.58
CA ALA A 368 21.64 -16.18 7.94
C ALA A 368 20.42 -17.13 8.02
N ASP A 369 19.33 -16.83 7.33
CA ASP A 369 18.12 -17.68 7.32
C ASP A 369 18.42 -19.14 6.96
N PRO A 370 19.15 -19.47 5.88
CA PRO A 370 19.42 -20.86 5.51
C PRO A 370 20.24 -21.61 6.56
N VAL A 371 21.06 -20.89 7.34
CA VAL A 371 21.88 -21.46 8.41
C VAL A 371 21.05 -21.68 9.68
N VAL A 372 20.16 -20.74 10.03
CA VAL A 372 19.37 -20.81 11.27
C VAL A 372 18.16 -21.74 11.14
N ARG A 373 17.48 -21.72 9.99
CA ARG A 373 16.20 -22.42 9.76
C ARG A 373 16.22 -23.92 10.08
N PRO A 374 17.27 -24.70 9.74
CA PRO A 374 17.33 -26.13 10.06
C PRO A 374 17.33 -26.44 11.57
N PHE A 375 17.78 -25.51 12.41
CA PHE A 375 17.88 -25.71 13.85
C PHE A 375 16.58 -25.38 14.62
N LEU A 376 15.60 -24.74 13.96
CA LEU A 376 14.37 -24.29 14.62
C LEU A 376 13.52 -25.43 15.20
N ASN A 377 13.61 -26.63 14.62
CA ASN A 377 12.88 -27.81 15.09
C ASN A 377 13.44 -28.34 16.42
N LYS A 378 14.64 -27.91 16.83
CA LYS A 378 15.27 -28.31 18.10
C LYS A 378 14.96 -27.34 19.25
N LEU A 379 14.33 -26.20 18.95
CA LEU A 379 14.03 -25.17 19.94
C LEU A 379 12.70 -25.44 20.63
N PRO A 380 12.50 -24.94 21.88
CA PRO A 380 11.18 -24.91 22.51
C PRO A 380 10.15 -24.25 21.59
N SER A 381 8.89 -24.69 21.68
CA SER A 381 7.81 -24.30 20.76
C SER A 381 7.64 -22.78 20.62
N LYS A 382 7.63 -22.04 21.74
CA LYS A 382 7.51 -20.57 21.74
C LYS A 382 8.71 -19.90 21.05
N THR A 383 9.92 -20.36 21.36
CA THR A 383 11.16 -19.83 20.76
C THR A 383 11.23 -20.15 19.27
N SER A 384 10.80 -21.35 18.86
CA SER A 384 10.69 -21.74 17.47
C SER A 384 9.70 -20.84 16.71
N PHE A 385 8.52 -20.58 17.29
CA PHE A 385 7.54 -19.63 16.76
C PHE A 385 8.17 -18.25 16.53
N GLN A 386 8.81 -17.68 17.56
CA GLN A 386 9.42 -16.35 17.49
C GLN A 386 10.47 -16.26 16.37
N TRP A 387 11.36 -17.25 16.30
CA TRP A 387 12.37 -17.29 15.24
C TRP A 387 11.76 -17.42 13.84
N LYS A 388 10.72 -18.24 13.64
CA LYS A 388 10.03 -18.30 12.34
C LYS A 388 9.51 -16.92 11.92
N ARG A 389 8.96 -16.14 12.86
CA ARG A 389 8.47 -14.79 12.59
C ARG A 389 9.61 -13.81 12.27
N TYR A 390 10.76 -13.90 12.95
CA TYR A 390 11.94 -13.10 12.59
C TYR A 390 12.49 -13.44 11.20
N LEU A 391 12.56 -14.73 10.88
CA LEU A 391 12.97 -15.19 9.55
C LEU A 391 12.02 -14.71 8.45
N GLU A 392 10.71 -14.74 8.69
CA GLU A 392 9.72 -14.13 7.81
C GLU A 392 9.89 -12.62 7.70
N ALA A 393 10.15 -11.92 8.80
CA ALA A 393 10.41 -10.48 8.80
C ALA A 393 11.60 -10.12 7.88
N TRP A 394 12.69 -10.89 7.92
CA TRP A 394 13.84 -10.66 7.05
C TRP A 394 13.48 -10.86 5.58
N LYS A 395 12.81 -11.97 5.25
CA LYS A 395 12.44 -12.30 3.87
C LYS A 395 11.47 -11.28 3.27
N TYR A 396 10.37 -11.04 3.95
CA TYR A 396 9.31 -10.16 3.46
C TYR A 396 9.69 -8.68 3.58
N GLY A 397 10.40 -8.29 4.65
CA GLY A 397 10.93 -6.94 4.81
C GLY A 397 12.03 -6.59 3.82
N ALA A 398 12.71 -7.58 3.24
CA ALA A 398 13.65 -7.41 2.12
C ALA A 398 12.98 -7.47 0.73
N GLY A 399 11.69 -7.78 0.65
CA GLY A 399 10.99 -8.02 -0.62
C GLY A 399 11.45 -9.30 -1.34
N LEU A 400 12.07 -10.25 -0.64
CA LEU A 400 12.55 -11.53 -1.19
C LEU A 400 11.46 -12.62 -1.20
N ASP A 401 10.23 -12.27 -0.84
CA ASP A 401 9.03 -13.07 -1.10
C ASP A 401 8.60 -13.02 -2.58
N TYR A 402 8.96 -11.95 -3.29
CA TYR A 402 8.72 -11.82 -4.72
C TYR A 402 9.57 -12.79 -5.54
N LYS A 403 8.95 -13.35 -6.58
CA LYS A 403 9.60 -14.15 -7.61
C LYS A 403 9.21 -13.56 -8.96
N LEU A 404 10.20 -13.40 -9.83
CA LEU A 404 10.02 -12.92 -11.19
C LEU A 404 9.23 -13.93 -12.03
#